data_AF-A0A7T5CKT1-F1
#
_entry.id   AF-A0A7T5CKT1-F1
#
_cell.length_a   1.000
_cell.length_b   1.000
_cell.length_c   1.000
_cell.angle_alpha   90.00
_cell.angle_beta   90.00
_cell.angle_gamma   90.00
#
_symmetry.space_group_name_H-M   'P 1'
#
loop_
_entity.id
_entity.type
_entity.pdbx_description
1 polymer ?
#
loop_
_entity_poly.entity_id
_entity_poly.type
_entity_poly.pdbx_seq_one_letter_code
_entity_poly.pdbx_strand_id
1 'polypeptide(L)'
;MPEANPPNPVSSLNPPAYCQKCHYPIAHLRTYNCPECGHFFDPTDPHTYHKFKATTHPLTTFFLLAIAFSLPTFCIPIFGLFINLFIIAITIPISIIAVNDPYYKNNALAIATPIITLFFTLVPFLFIYFLISI
;
A
#
# COMPACT_ATOMS: atom_id res chain seq x y z
N MET A 1 -52.67 29.70 2.12
CA MET A 1 -51.51 30.50 1.70
C MET A 1 -50.34 29.53 1.56
N PRO A 2 -49.75 29.35 0.36
CA PRO A 2 -48.61 28.46 0.20
C PRO A 2 -47.39 29.04 0.92
N GLU A 3 -46.85 28.25 1.85
CA GLU A 3 -45.65 28.55 2.62
C GLU A 3 -44.44 28.52 1.69
N ALA A 4 -43.78 29.67 1.52
CA ALA A 4 -42.60 29.79 0.68
C ALA A 4 -41.47 28.95 1.29
N ASN A 5 -41.04 27.93 0.55
CA ASN A 5 -39.91 27.08 0.93
C ASN A 5 -38.66 27.97 1.13
N PRO A 6 -38.01 27.98 2.31
CA PRO A 6 -36.82 28.79 2.52
C PRO A 6 -35.71 28.35 1.55
N PRO A 7 -34.95 29.28 0.96
CA PRO A 7 -33.86 28.95 0.04
C PRO A 7 -32.85 28.09 0.79
N ASN A 8 -32.65 26.87 0.28
CA ASN A 8 -31.81 25.83 0.82
C ASN A 8 -30.38 26.38 1.06
N PRO A 9 -29.97 26.67 2.31
CA PRO A 9 -28.67 27.24 2.56
C PRO A 9 -27.68 26.10 2.68
N VAL A 10 -26.78 26.01 1.71
CA VAL A 10 -25.33 26.11 1.83
C VAL A 10 -24.72 25.23 0.74
N SER A 11 -24.58 25.76 -0.47
CA SER A 11 -23.60 25.23 -1.41
C SER A 11 -22.22 25.61 -0.89
N SER A 12 -21.68 24.81 0.03
CA SER A 12 -20.25 24.86 0.36
C SER A 12 -19.48 24.66 -0.94
N LEU A 13 -18.68 25.66 -1.36
CA LEU A 13 -17.80 25.48 -2.50
C LEU A 13 -16.81 24.36 -2.16
N ASN A 14 -16.96 23.23 -2.83
CA ASN A 14 -16.01 22.13 -2.80
C ASN A 14 -15.59 21.93 -4.25
N PRO A 15 -14.39 22.36 -4.68
CA PRO A 15 -13.08 22.32 -4.02
C PRO A 15 -12.66 23.60 -3.24
N PRO A 16 -11.53 23.56 -2.48
CA PRO A 16 -10.99 24.73 -1.78
C PRO A 16 -10.83 25.95 -2.71
N ALA A 17 -11.44 27.06 -2.30
CA ALA A 17 -11.46 28.32 -3.02
C ALA A 17 -10.81 29.43 -2.18
N TYR A 18 -10.12 30.35 -2.83
CA TYR A 18 -9.44 31.50 -2.22
C TYR A 18 -9.85 32.82 -2.88
N CYS A 19 -9.89 33.90 -2.09
CA CYS A 19 -10.14 35.24 -2.59
C CYS A 19 -9.03 35.68 -3.57
N GLN A 20 -9.39 36.28 -4.70
CA GLN A 20 -8.40 36.73 -5.71
C GLN A 20 -7.46 37.84 -5.23
N LYS A 21 -7.92 38.70 -4.31
CA LYS A 21 -7.12 39.83 -3.84
C LYS A 21 -6.17 39.46 -2.71
N CYS A 22 -6.69 38.82 -1.66
CA CYS A 22 -5.96 38.58 -0.42
C CYS A 22 -5.61 37.11 -0.17
N HIS A 23 -6.02 36.19 -1.06
CA HIS A 23 -5.84 34.75 -0.91
C HIS A 23 -6.45 34.16 0.37
N TYR A 24 -7.39 34.85 1.01
CA TYR A 24 -8.12 34.32 2.15
C TYR A 24 -8.98 33.10 1.73
N PRO A 25 -8.99 31.99 2.50
CA PRO A 25 -9.78 30.81 2.18
C PRO A 25 -11.29 31.12 2.31
N ILE A 26 -12.01 31.02 1.19
CA ILE A 26 -13.44 31.35 1.11
C ILE A 26 -14.37 30.13 1.00
N ALA A 27 -13.82 28.91 0.96
CA ALA A 27 -14.57 27.68 0.75
C ALA A 27 -15.74 27.45 1.72
N HIS A 28 -15.64 27.97 2.96
CA HIS A 28 -16.60 27.75 4.03
C HIS A 28 -17.39 29.01 4.41
N LEU A 29 -17.20 30.11 3.69
CA LEU A 29 -17.92 31.35 3.96
C LEU A 29 -19.34 31.29 3.41
N ARG A 30 -20.31 31.74 4.23
CA ARG A 30 -21.72 31.89 3.83
C ARG A 30 -22.02 33.25 3.22
N THR A 31 -21.05 34.15 3.23
CA THR A 31 -21.16 35.52 2.74
C THR A 31 -20.57 35.62 1.34
N TYR A 32 -21.09 36.52 0.51
CA TYR A 32 -20.54 36.81 -0.82
C TYR A 32 -19.37 37.80 -0.79
N ASN A 33 -18.91 38.19 0.39
CA ASN A 33 -17.80 39.14 0.57
C ASN A 33 -16.69 38.50 1.40
N CYS A 34 -15.45 38.77 1.00
CA CYS A 34 -14.28 38.39 1.77
C CYS A 34 -14.19 39.23 3.06
N PRO A 35 -14.04 38.60 4.25
CA PRO A 35 -13.99 39.34 5.52
C PRO A 35 -12.73 40.20 5.67
N GLU A 36 -11.63 39.82 5.01
CA GLU A 36 -10.35 40.53 5.13
C GLU A 36 -10.28 41.77 4.24
N CYS A 37 -10.69 41.66 2.97
CA CYS A 37 -10.49 42.71 1.97
C CYS A 37 -11.79 43.30 1.41
N GLY A 38 -12.95 42.80 1.84
CA GLY A 38 -14.26 43.23 1.36
C GLY A 38 -14.55 42.90 -0.11
N HIS A 39 -13.68 42.14 -0.79
CA HIS A 39 -13.90 41.79 -2.18
C HIS A 39 -15.11 40.86 -2.33
N PHE A 40 -16.03 41.25 -3.22
CA PHE A 40 -17.17 40.44 -3.60
C PHE A 40 -16.72 39.23 -4.41
N PHE A 41 -17.29 38.06 -4.11
CA PHE A 41 -17.11 36.85 -4.89
C PHE A 41 -18.45 36.15 -5.07
N ASP A 42 -18.63 35.53 -6.23
CA ASP A 42 -19.83 34.78 -6.58
C ASP A 42 -19.50 33.28 -6.64
N PRO A 43 -20.07 32.45 -5.75
CA PRO A 43 -19.94 30.98 -5.79
C PRO A 43 -20.23 30.35 -7.15
N THR A 44 -21.15 30.93 -7.91
CA THR A 44 -21.60 30.43 -9.20
C THR A 44 -20.69 30.85 -10.35
N ASP A 45 -19.92 31.93 -10.17
CA ASP A 45 -18.94 32.40 -11.15
C ASP A 45 -17.50 32.02 -10.73
N PRO A 46 -16.89 31.01 -11.38
CA PRO A 46 -15.53 30.57 -11.07
C PRO A 46 -14.46 31.61 -11.39
N HIS A 47 -14.79 32.71 -12.09
CA HIS A 47 -13.85 33.80 -12.38
C HIS A 47 -13.74 34.82 -11.25
N THR A 48 -14.50 34.68 -10.16
CA THR A 48 -14.44 35.60 -9.01
C THR A 48 -13.55 35.09 -7.86
N TYR A 49 -13.03 33.85 -7.97
CA TYR A 49 -12.17 33.24 -6.97
C TYR A 49 -11.06 32.40 -7.61
N HIS A 50 -10.00 32.09 -6.84
CA HIS A 50 -8.99 31.13 -7.24
C HIS A 50 -9.38 29.73 -6.77
N LYS A 51 -9.56 28.81 -7.71
CA LYS A 51 -9.66 27.38 -7.41
C LYS A 51 -8.29 26.85 -7.04
N PHE A 52 -8.18 26.24 -5.87
CA PHE A 52 -7.02 25.41 -5.58
C PHE A 52 -7.07 24.20 -6.50
N LYS A 53 -6.18 24.13 -7.48
CA LYS A 53 -5.85 22.85 -8.07
C LYS A 53 -5.01 22.14 -7.03
N ALA A 54 -5.55 21.08 -6.45
CA ALA A 54 -4.74 20.13 -5.70
C ALA A 54 -3.72 19.57 -6.71
N THR A 55 -2.54 20.20 -6.78
CA THR A 55 -1.41 19.67 -7.51
C THR A 55 -1.05 18.39 -6.77
N THR A 56 -1.51 17.26 -7.29
CA THR A 56 -1.00 15.96 -6.87
C THR A 56 0.50 16.01 -7.10
N HIS A 57 1.26 16.15 -6.01
CA HIS A 57 2.70 16.28 -6.12
C HIS A 57 3.22 15.01 -6.80
N PRO A 58 3.96 15.11 -7.93
CA PRO A 58 4.43 13.92 -8.63
C PRO A 58 5.28 13.02 -7.71
N LEU A 59 5.90 13.59 -6.68
CA LEU A 59 6.66 12.90 -5.65
C LEU A 59 5.85 11.83 -4.90
N THR A 60 4.56 12.04 -4.65
CA THR A 60 3.74 11.04 -3.93
C THR A 60 3.54 9.78 -4.77
N THR A 61 3.37 9.93 -6.09
CA THR A 61 3.23 8.79 -7.00
C THR A 61 4.52 7.99 -7.09
N PHE A 62 5.67 8.67 -7.23
CA PHE A 62 6.97 7.98 -7.22
C PHE A 62 7.24 7.25 -5.90
N PHE A 63 6.91 7.87 -4.77
CA PHE A 63 7.08 7.26 -3.46
C PHE A 63 6.20 6.01 -3.28
N LEU A 64 4.94 6.08 -3.71
CA LEU A 64 4.04 4.92 -3.66
C LEU A 64 4.51 3.78 -4.57
N LEU A 65 5.01 4.09 -5.77
CA LEU A 65 5.61 3.08 -6.65
C LEU A 65 6.87 2.47 -6.01
N ALA A 66 7.75 3.28 -5.46
CA ALA A 66 8.96 2.80 -4.77
C ALA A 66 8.60 1.84 -3.63
N ILE A 67 7.59 2.15 -2.82
CA ILE A 67 7.07 1.23 -1.78
C ILE A 67 6.50 -0.04 -2.41
N ALA A 68 5.67 0.09 -3.44
CA ALA A 68 5.02 -1.05 -4.09
C ALA A 68 6.02 -2.04 -4.71
N PHE A 69 7.19 -1.57 -5.18
CA PHE A 69 8.25 -2.44 -5.71
C PHE A 69 9.24 -2.92 -4.66
N SER A 70 9.57 -2.11 -3.67
CA SER A 70 10.50 -2.49 -2.61
C SER A 70 9.89 -3.54 -1.68
N LEU A 71 8.63 -3.38 -1.28
CA LEU A 71 7.99 -4.25 -0.29
C LEU A 71 7.97 -5.73 -0.70
N PRO A 72 7.54 -6.12 -1.92
CA PRO A 72 7.61 -7.52 -2.36
C PRO A 72 9.05 -8.04 -2.39
N THR A 73 9.99 -7.22 -2.84
CA THR A 73 11.41 -7.59 -2.92
C THR A 73 11.98 -7.97 -1.55
N PHE A 74 11.55 -7.31 -0.48
CA PHE A 74 11.93 -7.66 0.89
C PHE A 74 11.06 -8.78 1.49
N CYS A 75 9.76 -8.79 1.24
CA CYS A 75 8.84 -9.74 1.86
C CYS A 75 8.94 -11.17 1.29
N ILE A 76 9.14 -11.31 -0.03
CA ILE A 76 9.23 -12.62 -0.70
C ILE A 76 10.34 -13.50 -0.12
N PRO A 77 11.60 -13.06 0.02
CA PRO A 77 12.66 -13.91 0.56
C PRO A 77 12.43 -14.26 2.04
N ILE A 78 11.91 -13.32 2.84
CA ILE A 78 11.57 -13.56 4.24
C ILE A 78 10.49 -14.64 4.34
N PHE A 79 9.40 -14.49 3.60
CA PHE A 79 8.32 -15.46 3.58
C PHE A 79 8.78 -16.84 3.06
N GLY A 80 9.61 -16.86 2.02
CA GLY A 80 10.23 -18.08 1.51
C GLY A 80 11.11 -18.78 2.56
N LEU A 81 11.85 -18.02 3.38
CA LEU A 81 12.64 -18.57 4.48
C LEU A 81 11.73 -19.22 5.55
N PHE A 82 10.62 -18.59 5.92
CA PHE A 82 9.66 -19.18 6.87
C PHE A 82 9.04 -20.48 6.35
N ILE A 83 8.62 -20.52 5.09
CA ILE A 83 8.09 -21.75 4.47
C ILE A 83 9.15 -22.85 4.49
N ASN A 84 10.39 -22.55 4.13
CA ASN A 84 11.45 -23.55 4.13
C ASN A 84 11.76 -24.07 5.54
N LEU A 85 11.84 -23.19 6.55
CA LEU A 85 12.01 -23.61 7.94
C LEU A 85 10.87 -24.52 8.40
N PHE A 86 9.63 -24.21 8.03
CA PHE A 86 8.48 -25.05 8.35
C PHE A 86 8.56 -26.43 7.69
N ILE A 87 8.94 -26.49 6.41
CA ILE A 87 9.15 -27.76 5.69
C ILE A 87 10.24 -28.58 6.38
N ILE A 88 11.37 -27.96 6.73
CA ILE A 88 12.49 -28.63 7.41
C ILE A 88 12.05 -29.17 8.78
N ALA A 89 11.31 -28.38 9.55
CA ALA A 89 10.81 -28.76 10.87
C ALA A 89 9.92 -30.00 10.84
N ILE A 90 9.15 -30.19 9.75
CA ILE A 90 8.31 -31.38 9.54
C ILE A 90 9.11 -32.54 8.94
N THR A 91 10.00 -32.26 7.99
CA THR A 91 10.67 -33.32 7.23
C THR A 91 11.76 -34.01 8.06
N ILE A 92 12.50 -33.28 8.89
CA ILE A 92 13.53 -33.86 9.79
C ILE A 92 12.98 -35.00 10.67
N PRO A 93 11.92 -34.82 11.47
CA PRO A 93 11.42 -35.90 12.33
C PRO A 93 10.91 -37.09 11.51
N ILE A 94 10.28 -36.85 10.35
CA ILE A 94 9.86 -37.93 9.43
C ILE A 94 11.09 -38.72 8.96
N SER A 95 12.16 -38.04 8.56
CA SER A 95 13.41 -38.68 8.17
C SER A 95 14.04 -39.48 9.32
N ILE A 96 14.04 -38.95 10.54
CA ILE A 96 14.57 -39.66 11.72
C ILE A 96 13.77 -40.95 11.98
N ILE A 97 12.44 -40.89 11.91
CA ILE A 97 11.57 -42.05 12.10
C ILE A 97 11.83 -43.07 10.98
N ALA A 98 11.88 -42.61 9.72
CA ALA A 98 12.08 -43.48 8.56
C ALA A 98 13.44 -44.21 8.58
N VAL A 99 14.49 -43.57 9.11
CA VAL A 99 15.83 -44.18 9.22
C VAL A 99 15.90 -45.21 10.36
N ASN A 100 15.16 -45.00 11.45
CA ASN A 100 15.17 -45.90 12.60
C ASN A 100 14.26 -47.12 12.45
N ASP A 101 13.26 -47.05 11.57
CA ASP A 101 12.31 -48.15 11.38
C ASP A 101 12.91 -49.25 10.46
N PRO A 102 13.10 -50.49 10.96
CA PRO A 102 13.66 -51.59 10.17
C PRO A 102 12.79 -51.96 8.96
N TYR A 103 11.49 -51.63 8.98
CA TYR A 103 10.59 -51.87 7.86
C TYR A 103 10.84 -50.90 6.69
N TYR A 104 11.31 -49.69 6.97
CA TYR A 104 11.55 -48.65 5.96
C TYR A 104 12.92 -48.73 5.30
N LYS A 105 13.87 -49.46 5.90
CA LYS A 105 15.28 -49.48 5.47
C LYS A 105 15.49 -49.95 4.03
N ASN A 106 14.57 -50.75 3.48
CA ASN A 106 14.66 -51.28 2.11
C ASN A 106 13.78 -50.52 1.11
N ASN A 107 13.00 -49.53 1.55
CA ASN A 107 12.11 -48.77 0.67
C ASN A 107 12.84 -47.56 0.08
N ALA A 108 12.69 -47.33 -1.22
CA ALA A 108 13.26 -46.17 -1.92
C ALA A 108 12.89 -44.81 -1.26
N LEU A 109 11.77 -44.76 -0.53
CA LEU A 109 11.32 -43.60 0.22
C LEU A 109 12.32 -43.16 1.32
N ALA A 110 13.02 -44.10 1.95
CA ALA A 110 14.01 -43.79 2.99
C ALA A 110 15.24 -43.09 2.42
N ILE A 111 15.57 -43.33 1.14
CA ILE A 111 16.67 -42.67 0.43
C ILE A 111 16.21 -41.32 -0.15
N ALA A 112 14.97 -41.23 -0.64
CA ALA A 112 14.45 -40.00 -1.25
C ALA A 112 14.24 -38.86 -0.24
N THR A 113 13.80 -39.17 0.99
CA THR A 113 13.49 -38.16 2.02
C THR A 113 14.67 -37.23 2.38
N PRO A 114 15.90 -37.69 2.64
CA PRO A 114 17.03 -36.78 2.90
C PRO A 114 17.42 -35.96 1.66
N ILE A 115 17.30 -36.51 0.45
CA ILE A 115 17.60 -35.80 -0.80
C ILE A 115 16.61 -34.65 -1.00
N ILE A 116 15.31 -34.90 -0.77
CA ILE A 116 14.26 -33.89 -0.83
C ILE A 116 14.55 -32.80 0.21
N THR A 117 14.90 -33.17 1.44
CA THR A 117 15.25 -32.20 2.50
C THR A 117 16.46 -31.35 2.11
N LEU A 118 17.50 -31.96 1.53
CA LEU A 118 18.69 -31.27 1.05
C LEU A 118 18.36 -30.29 -0.10
N PHE A 119 17.48 -30.69 -1.01
CA PHE A 119 17.05 -29.83 -2.11
C PHE A 119 16.30 -28.60 -1.60
N PHE A 120 15.31 -28.80 -0.71
CA PHE A 120 14.52 -27.69 -0.13
C PHE A 120 15.35 -26.78 0.78
N THR A 121 16.44 -27.28 1.36
CA THR A 121 17.40 -26.44 2.09
C THR A 121 18.30 -25.65 1.14
N LEU A 122 18.89 -26.27 0.12
CA LEU A 122 19.89 -25.62 -0.74
C LEU A 122 19.30 -24.56 -1.69
N VAL A 123 18.11 -24.79 -2.24
CA VAL A 123 17.46 -23.87 -3.20
C VAL A 123 17.31 -22.44 -2.66
N PRO A 124 16.73 -22.20 -1.46
CA PRO A 124 16.62 -20.85 -0.92
C PRO A 124 17.98 -20.22 -0.60
N PHE A 125 18.97 -21.00 -0.15
CA PHE A 125 20.32 -20.49 0.09
C PHE A 125 20.99 -20.00 -1.19
N LEU A 126 20.88 -20.77 -2.28
CA LEU A 126 21.39 -20.38 -3.59
C LEU A 126 20.66 -19.15 -4.15
N PHE A 127 19.34 -19.06 -3.94
CA PHE A 127 18.55 -17.89 -4.35
C PHE A 127 18.97 -16.62 -3.60
N ILE A 128 19.14 -16.69 -2.28
CA ILE A 128 19.63 -15.57 -1.47
C ILE A 128 21.04 -15.17 -1.89
N TYR A 129 21.92 -16.14 -2.11
CA TYR A 129 23.28 -15.89 -2.58
C TYR A 129 23.30 -15.13 -3.93
N PHE A 130 22.44 -15.55 -4.86
CA PHE A 130 22.30 -14.88 -6.16
C PHE A 130 21.79 -13.44 -6.02
N LEU A 131 20.81 -13.19 -5.15
CA LEU A 131 20.31 -11.84 -4.88
C LEU A 131 21.35 -10.90 -4.28
N ILE A 132 22.29 -11.42 -3.47
CA ILE A 132 23.37 -10.62 -2.88
C ILE A 132 24.50 -10.35 -3.89
N SER A 133 24.62 -11.19 -4.93
CA SER A 133 25.72 -11.14 -5.90
C SER A 133 25.45 -10.22 -7.10
N ILE A 134 24.21 -9.74 -7.28
CA ILE A 134 23.79 -8.79 -8.32
C ILE A 134 23.85 -7.37 -7.78
#